data_AF-A0A7Y2C5X1-F1
#
_entry.id   AF-A0A7Y2C5X1-F1
#
_cell.length_a   1.000
_cell.length_b   1.000
_cell.length_c   1.000
_cell.angle_alpha   90.00
_cell.angle_beta   90.00
_cell.angle_gamma   90.00
#
_symmetry.space_group_name_H-M   'P 1'
#
loop_
_entity.id
_entity.type
_entity.pdbx_description
1 polymer ?
#
loop_
_entity_poly.entity_id
_entity_poly.type
_entity_poly.pdbx_seq_one_letter_code
_entity_poly.pdbx_strand_id
1 'polypeptide(L)'
;MEIFNETPFAADRCVVIDRDGVDLVVVALKATYRFTDRSPLELAQEQRPVQWEDSYSGEPGLSSITYASDFSFDKPGTDVVLVGHAYPVRLGDSHVDIGVQAGGVRKTARVFGDRFWARRLGVAVVSEAAAFDKIPLVYERAFGGVDTSHEDEKRHEAEVRNPIGVGFRAKKSSMELFDTMLPNIEDPKQLISGPSDRPQPVGFGFVGPNWEPRLGFAGTYDDAWDKNRKPLLPVDFDSRFFCSSSPD
;
A
#
# COMPACT_ATOMS: atom_id res chain seq x y z
N MET A 1 -0.91 33.94 6.93
CA MET A 1 -1.31 33.51 8.29
C MET A 1 -0.06 33.01 9.00
N GLU A 2 0.06 33.13 10.33
CA GLU A 2 1.22 32.68 11.15
C GLU A 2 0.78 31.57 12.14
N ILE A 3 1.60 30.52 12.38
CA ILE A 3 1.27 29.45 13.36
C ILE A 3 2.11 29.74 14.60
N PHE A 4 1.46 29.90 15.74
CA PHE A 4 2.12 29.90 17.05
C PHE A 4 2.05 28.48 17.61
N ASN A 5 3.15 27.73 17.52
CA ASN A 5 3.24 26.35 18.01
C ASN A 5 4.00 26.31 19.33
N GLU A 6 3.29 26.11 20.44
CA GLU A 6 3.87 25.99 21.78
C GLU A 6 4.21 24.53 22.17
N THR A 7 4.01 23.58 21.25
CA THR A 7 4.32 22.16 21.46
C THR A 7 5.74 21.84 20.97
N PRO A 8 6.34 20.73 21.42
CA PRO A 8 7.62 20.27 20.87
C PRO A 8 7.50 19.58 19.50
N PHE A 9 6.30 19.49 18.92
CA PHE A 9 6.03 18.73 17.70
C PHE A 9 6.24 19.56 16.44
N ALA A 10 6.52 18.89 15.32
CA ALA A 10 6.52 19.57 14.03
C ALA A 10 5.09 20.00 13.69
N ALA A 11 4.91 21.22 13.21
CA ALA A 11 3.62 21.73 12.82
C ALA A 11 3.72 22.54 11.53
N ASP A 12 2.69 22.42 10.70
CA ASP A 12 2.57 23.18 9.47
C ASP A 12 1.10 23.35 9.10
N ARG A 13 0.80 24.14 8.06
CA ARG A 13 -0.56 24.31 7.56
C ARG A 13 -0.62 24.49 6.06
N CYS A 14 -1.79 24.21 5.52
CA CYS A 14 -2.17 24.61 4.18
C CYS A 14 -3.59 25.18 4.17
N VAL A 15 -3.92 25.85 3.08
CA VAL A 15 -5.30 26.20 2.74
C VAL A 15 -5.73 25.25 1.63
N VAL A 16 -6.84 24.57 1.83
CA VAL A 16 -7.47 23.70 0.85
C VAL A 16 -8.89 24.16 0.60
N ILE A 17 -9.48 23.75 -0.51
CA ILE A 17 -10.87 24.03 -0.83
C ILE A 17 -11.61 22.70 -0.69
N ASP A 18 -12.72 22.69 0.05
CA ASP A 18 -13.55 21.50 0.17
C ASP A 18 -14.36 21.23 -1.10
N ARG A 19 -15.17 20.16 -1.09
CA ARG A 19 -15.99 19.81 -2.25
C ARG A 19 -16.98 20.91 -2.63
N ASP A 20 -17.41 21.76 -1.71
CA ASP A 20 -18.45 22.77 -1.91
C ASP A 20 -17.87 24.17 -2.16
N GLY A 21 -16.55 24.28 -2.31
CA GLY A 21 -15.87 25.52 -2.63
C GLY A 21 -15.53 26.37 -1.41
N VAL A 22 -15.61 25.81 -0.21
CA VAL A 22 -15.29 26.51 1.04
C VAL A 22 -13.80 26.39 1.33
N ASP A 23 -13.17 27.53 1.58
CA ASP A 23 -11.78 27.57 2.05
C ASP A 23 -11.67 26.98 3.46
N LEU A 24 -10.82 25.96 3.59
CA LEU A 24 -10.46 25.32 4.84
C LEU A 24 -9.00 25.58 5.17
N VAL A 25 -8.72 25.92 6.43
CA VAL A 25 -7.36 25.87 6.96
C VAL A 25 -7.15 24.49 7.58
N VAL A 26 -6.19 23.74 7.06
CA VAL A 26 -5.76 22.47 7.65
C VAL A 26 -4.45 22.70 8.39
N VAL A 27 -4.42 22.35 9.68
CA VAL A 27 -3.21 22.40 10.51
C VAL A 27 -2.77 20.97 10.78
N ALA A 28 -1.56 20.63 10.38
CA ALA A 28 -0.94 19.34 10.67
C ALA A 28 -0.02 19.49 11.90
N LEU A 29 -0.14 18.55 12.83
CA LEU A 29 0.73 18.42 13.99
C LEU A 29 1.31 17.00 14.00
N LYS A 30 2.63 16.88 13.96
CA LYS A 30 3.32 15.59 13.81
C LYS A 30 4.26 15.34 14.99
N ALA A 31 3.92 14.30 15.74
CA ALA A 31 4.73 13.79 16.83
C ALA A 31 5.47 12.52 16.40
N THR A 32 6.77 12.48 16.65
CA THR A 32 7.65 11.34 16.39
C THR A 32 8.05 10.72 17.71
N TYR A 33 7.81 9.41 17.83
CA TYR A 33 8.19 8.62 19.00
C TYR A 33 9.20 7.54 18.60
N ARG A 34 9.98 7.09 19.58
CA ARG A 34 10.86 5.92 19.47
C ARG A 34 10.44 4.91 20.53
N PHE A 35 10.53 3.64 20.18
CA PHE A 35 10.29 2.52 21.10
C PHE A 35 11.10 1.31 20.64
N THR A 36 11.32 0.38 21.57
CA THR A 36 11.92 -0.92 21.27
C THR A 36 11.16 -2.01 22.03
N ASP A 37 11.58 -3.26 21.90
CA ASP A 37 11.11 -4.35 22.77
C ASP A 37 11.52 -4.14 24.24
N ARG A 38 12.52 -3.30 24.50
CA ARG A 38 13.10 -3.04 25.84
C ARG A 38 12.80 -1.65 26.41
N SER A 39 12.34 -0.73 25.58
CA SER A 39 12.09 0.67 25.96
C SER A 39 10.65 1.05 25.63
N PRO A 40 9.95 1.74 26.55
CA PRO A 40 8.59 2.20 26.30
C PRO A 40 8.55 3.22 25.16
N LEU A 41 7.35 3.62 24.77
CA LEU A 41 7.13 4.69 23.81
C LEU A 41 7.63 6.03 24.40
N GLU A 42 8.69 6.57 23.82
CA GLU A 42 9.35 7.81 24.26
C GLU A 42 9.32 8.84 23.14
N LEU A 43 9.16 10.12 23.50
CA LEU A 43 9.21 11.21 22.53
C LEU A 43 10.62 11.28 21.94
N ALA A 44 10.71 11.29 20.60
CA ALA A 44 12.02 11.39 19.95
C ALA A 44 12.63 12.78 20.15
N GLN A 45 13.92 12.84 20.47
CA GLN A 45 14.64 14.12 20.57
C GLN A 45 14.59 14.93 19.28
N GLU A 46 14.62 14.23 18.14
CA GLU A 46 14.47 14.82 16.81
C GLU A 46 13.10 14.44 16.26
N GLN A 47 12.27 15.45 16.00
CA GLN A 47 10.96 15.28 15.37
C GLN A 47 11.11 15.25 13.85
N ARG A 48 10.42 14.32 13.19
CA ARG A 48 10.33 14.34 11.73
C ARG A 48 9.48 15.56 11.29
N PRO A 49 9.86 16.22 10.18
CA PRO A 49 9.05 17.32 9.64
C PRO A 49 7.69 16.81 9.15
N VAL A 50 6.74 17.74 9.01
CA VAL A 50 5.47 17.50 8.32
C VAL A 50 5.77 17.10 6.87
N GLN A 51 5.17 16.02 6.42
CA GLN A 51 5.30 15.46 5.08
C GLN A 51 4.30 16.18 4.17
N TRP A 52 4.82 16.99 3.25
CA TRP A 52 3.99 17.76 2.33
C TRP A 52 3.47 16.93 1.16
N GLU A 53 4.32 16.06 0.61
CA GLU A 53 4.05 15.26 -0.59
C GLU A 53 4.34 13.79 -0.32
N ASP A 54 3.72 12.91 -1.10
CA ASP A 54 4.01 11.48 -1.04
C ASP A 54 5.48 11.23 -1.42
N SER A 55 6.16 10.39 -0.64
CA SER A 55 7.49 9.87 -0.96
C SER A 55 7.39 8.39 -1.34
N TYR A 56 8.25 7.95 -2.24
CA TYR A 56 8.16 6.64 -2.88
C TYR A 56 9.45 5.83 -2.68
N SER A 57 9.34 4.50 -2.65
CA SER A 57 10.51 3.60 -2.59
C SER A 57 11.32 3.59 -3.89
N GLY A 58 10.70 4.03 -4.99
CA GLY A 58 11.30 4.18 -6.32
C GLY A 58 10.55 5.23 -7.14
N GLU A 59 10.18 4.88 -8.37
CA GLU A 59 9.47 5.78 -9.28
C GLU A 59 8.01 6.03 -8.83
N PRO A 60 7.55 7.30 -8.75
CA PRO A 60 6.16 7.63 -8.42
C PRO A 60 5.15 6.92 -9.33
N GLY A 61 4.10 6.34 -8.74
CA GLY A 61 3.07 5.61 -9.47
C GLY A 61 3.46 4.18 -9.90
N LEU A 62 4.75 3.82 -9.86
CA LEU A 62 5.28 2.49 -10.17
C LEU A 62 5.95 1.80 -8.97
N SER A 63 5.94 2.44 -7.80
CA SER A 63 6.54 1.91 -6.57
C SER A 63 5.71 2.26 -5.34
N SER A 64 5.96 1.56 -4.24
CA SER A 64 5.25 1.77 -2.97
C SER A 64 5.47 3.19 -2.42
N ILE A 65 4.40 3.80 -1.91
CA ILE A 65 4.51 5.02 -1.09
C ILE A 65 5.16 4.64 0.25
N THR A 66 6.30 5.28 0.55
CA THR A 66 7.03 5.09 1.82
C THR A 66 6.46 5.98 2.93
N TYR A 67 6.16 7.25 2.62
CA TYR A 67 5.43 8.15 3.50
C TYR A 67 4.43 8.95 2.67
N ALA A 68 3.14 8.82 2.99
CA ALA A 68 2.10 9.65 2.42
C ALA A 68 2.15 11.07 3.01
N SER A 69 1.60 12.04 2.28
CA SER A 69 1.38 13.40 2.77
C SER A 69 0.60 13.38 4.09
N ASP A 70 1.04 14.19 5.05
CA ASP A 70 0.31 14.43 6.30
C ASP A 70 -0.93 15.31 6.07
N PHE A 71 -0.99 16.00 4.92
CA PHE A 71 -2.14 16.81 4.54
C PHE A 71 -3.19 15.97 3.84
N SER A 72 -4.22 15.64 4.60
CA SER A 72 -5.45 15.05 4.13
C SER A 72 -6.60 15.72 4.86
N PHE A 73 -7.73 15.91 4.20
CA PHE A 73 -8.89 16.56 4.80
C PHE A 73 -10.01 15.53 4.98
N ASP A 74 -10.71 15.62 6.11
CA ASP A 74 -11.86 14.76 6.45
C ASP A 74 -11.58 13.25 6.39
N LYS A 75 -10.55 12.76 7.11
CA LYS A 75 -10.36 11.31 7.26
C LYS A 75 -11.42 10.73 8.20
N PRO A 76 -12.32 9.83 7.74
CA PRO A 76 -13.35 9.24 8.60
C PRO A 76 -12.80 8.22 9.62
N GLY A 77 -11.50 7.92 9.58
CA GLY A 77 -10.83 6.96 10.46
C GLY A 77 -9.33 7.24 10.62
N THR A 78 -8.63 6.30 11.24
CA THR A 78 -7.18 6.37 11.49
C THR A 78 -6.44 5.39 10.61
N ASP A 79 -5.49 5.88 9.81
CA ASP A 79 -4.58 5.03 9.07
C ASP A 79 -3.50 4.45 10.01
N VAL A 80 -3.36 3.12 10.02
CA VAL A 80 -2.26 2.43 10.71
C VAL A 80 -1.37 1.78 9.66
N VAL A 81 -0.11 2.19 9.62
CA VAL A 81 0.83 1.80 8.57
C VAL A 81 2.14 1.31 9.20
N LEU A 82 2.71 0.25 8.65
CA LEU A 82 4.03 -0.27 9.01
C LEU A 82 4.95 -0.18 7.79
N VAL A 83 5.98 0.64 7.93
CA VAL A 83 7.07 0.76 6.96
C VAL A 83 8.30 0.06 7.53
N GLY A 84 8.75 -1.01 6.90
CA GLY A 84 9.84 -1.81 7.45
C GLY A 84 10.14 -3.08 6.68
N HIS A 85 10.74 -4.04 7.39
CA HIS A 85 11.13 -5.33 6.85
C HIS A 85 10.65 -6.46 7.78
N ALA A 86 10.36 -7.62 7.21
CA ALA A 86 10.25 -8.88 7.95
C ALA A 86 11.63 -9.51 8.08
N TYR A 87 11.92 -10.09 9.25
CA TYR A 87 13.12 -10.84 9.55
C TYR A 87 12.75 -12.28 9.92
N PRO A 88 13.55 -13.29 9.56
CA PRO A 88 13.31 -14.65 9.99
C PRO A 88 13.44 -14.77 11.52
N VAL A 89 12.75 -15.73 12.14
CA VAL A 89 12.86 -15.97 13.60
C VAL A 89 14.23 -16.54 13.94
N ARG A 90 14.72 -17.48 13.12
CA ARG A 90 16.07 -18.02 13.20
C ARG A 90 16.76 -17.88 11.85
N LEU A 91 18.07 -17.72 11.88
CA LEU A 91 18.89 -17.75 10.68
C LEU A 91 18.63 -19.05 9.91
N GLY A 92 18.30 -18.93 8.62
CA GLY A 92 17.97 -20.06 7.75
C GLY A 92 16.48 -20.40 7.64
N ASP A 93 15.59 -19.80 8.46
CA ASP A 93 14.15 -19.96 8.23
C ASP A 93 13.77 -19.32 6.87
N SER A 94 12.91 -20.00 6.11
CA SER A 94 12.45 -19.56 4.79
C SER A 94 11.08 -18.88 4.81
N HIS A 95 10.46 -18.76 5.98
CA HIS A 95 9.25 -17.97 6.19
C HIS A 95 9.13 -17.46 7.63
N VAL A 96 8.29 -16.45 7.82
CA VAL A 96 7.93 -15.89 9.13
C VAL A 96 6.50 -15.35 9.11
N ASP A 97 5.77 -15.52 10.20
CA ASP A 97 4.48 -14.85 10.40
C ASP A 97 4.72 -13.52 11.12
N ILE A 98 4.17 -12.43 10.58
CA ILE A 98 4.28 -11.07 11.11
C ILE A 98 2.90 -10.48 11.38
N GLY A 99 2.86 -9.41 12.17
CA GLY A 99 1.65 -8.62 12.32
C GLY A 99 1.89 -7.30 13.05
N VAL A 100 0.90 -6.42 12.93
CA VAL A 100 0.80 -5.15 13.65
C VAL A 100 -0.54 -5.12 14.38
N GLN A 101 -0.54 -4.56 15.59
CA GLN A 101 -1.75 -4.34 16.37
C GLN A 101 -1.72 -2.94 16.96
N ALA A 102 -2.79 -2.19 16.77
CA ALA A 102 -2.99 -0.86 17.33
C ALA A 102 -4.45 -0.73 17.79
N GLY A 103 -4.66 -0.63 19.11
CA GLY A 103 -6.00 -0.68 19.68
C GLY A 103 -6.75 -1.96 19.28
N GLY A 104 -7.93 -1.81 18.67
CA GLY A 104 -8.76 -2.92 18.18
C GLY A 104 -8.38 -3.45 16.79
N VAL A 105 -7.48 -2.76 16.07
CA VAL A 105 -7.05 -3.15 14.72
C VAL A 105 -5.89 -4.14 14.81
N ARG A 106 -5.98 -5.24 14.07
CA ARG A 106 -4.93 -6.26 13.99
C ARG A 106 -4.81 -6.77 12.56
N LYS A 107 -3.60 -6.69 12.02
CA LYS A 107 -3.25 -7.23 10.70
C LYS A 107 -2.10 -8.23 10.79
N THR A 108 -2.19 -9.32 10.05
CA THR A 108 -1.17 -10.38 10.02
C THR A 108 -0.87 -10.80 8.59
N ALA A 109 0.36 -11.25 8.34
CA ALA A 109 0.77 -11.82 7.06
C ALA A 109 1.78 -12.94 7.29
N ARG A 110 1.90 -13.84 6.31
CA ARG A 110 3.03 -14.75 6.19
C ARG A 110 3.99 -14.20 5.15
N VAL A 111 5.25 -14.05 5.53
CA VAL A 111 6.31 -13.62 4.63
C VAL A 111 7.20 -14.81 4.33
N PHE A 112 7.35 -15.13 3.05
CA PHE A 112 8.25 -16.16 2.54
C PHE A 112 9.50 -15.51 1.94
N GLY A 113 10.62 -16.24 1.97
CA GLY A 113 11.72 -15.96 1.05
C GLY A 113 11.29 -16.17 -0.40
N ASP A 114 12.19 -15.84 -1.32
CA ASP A 114 11.90 -15.86 -2.76
C ASP A 114 11.46 -17.26 -3.22
N ARG A 115 10.40 -17.27 -4.02
CA ARG A 115 9.76 -18.47 -4.59
C ARG A 115 9.43 -18.20 -6.06
N PHE A 116 9.36 -19.26 -6.85
CA PHE A 116 8.98 -19.21 -8.26
C PHE A 116 8.14 -20.42 -8.65
N TRP A 117 7.46 -20.33 -9.80
CA TRP A 117 6.77 -21.46 -10.39
C TRP A 117 7.76 -22.45 -11.00
N ALA A 118 7.87 -23.63 -10.39
CA ALA A 118 8.71 -24.72 -10.88
C ALA A 118 7.88 -25.76 -11.67
N ARG A 119 8.56 -26.51 -12.54
CA ARG A 119 7.96 -27.62 -13.28
C ARG A 119 8.25 -28.95 -12.59
N ARG A 120 7.21 -29.66 -12.16
CA ARG A 120 7.32 -31.02 -11.62
C ARG A 120 6.37 -31.97 -12.33
N LEU A 121 6.93 -32.97 -13.02
CA LEU A 121 6.16 -33.93 -13.83
C LEU A 121 5.16 -33.26 -14.80
N GLY A 122 5.57 -32.12 -15.38
CA GLY A 122 4.74 -31.34 -16.31
C GLY A 122 3.73 -30.39 -15.65
N VAL A 123 3.55 -30.45 -14.33
CA VAL A 123 2.62 -29.59 -13.57
C VAL A 123 3.38 -28.41 -12.93
N ALA A 124 2.72 -27.26 -12.85
CA ALA A 124 3.23 -26.11 -12.11
C ALA A 124 3.10 -26.34 -10.60
N VAL A 125 4.21 -26.19 -9.89
CA VAL A 125 4.26 -26.26 -8.42
C VAL A 125 5.04 -25.07 -7.89
N VAL A 126 4.72 -24.63 -6.67
CA VAL A 126 5.50 -23.60 -5.99
C VAL A 126 6.86 -24.20 -5.59
N SER A 127 7.95 -23.50 -5.87
CA SER A 127 9.29 -23.91 -5.41
C SER A 127 9.37 -23.93 -3.88
N GLU A 128 10.41 -24.57 -3.33
CA GLU A 128 10.77 -24.32 -1.94
C GLU A 128 11.12 -22.83 -1.77
N ALA A 129 10.74 -22.24 -0.65
CA ALA A 129 11.11 -20.87 -0.32
C ALA A 129 12.59 -20.81 0.05
N ALA A 130 13.32 -19.85 -0.52
CA ALA A 130 14.69 -19.59 -0.11
C ALA A 130 14.74 -19.12 1.35
N ALA A 131 15.82 -19.44 2.07
CA ALA A 131 16.15 -18.72 3.29
C ALA A 131 16.42 -17.24 2.97
N PHE A 132 16.10 -16.33 3.90
CA PHE A 132 16.26 -14.89 3.67
C PHE A 132 16.80 -14.19 4.92
N ASP A 133 17.54 -13.10 4.74
CA ASP A 133 18.01 -12.25 5.85
C ASP A 133 16.92 -11.26 6.28
N LYS A 134 16.28 -10.62 5.29
CA LYS A 134 15.11 -9.75 5.48
C LYS A 134 14.33 -9.59 4.18
N ILE A 135 13.03 -9.36 4.27
CA ILE A 135 12.17 -9.02 3.12
C ILE A 135 11.51 -7.66 3.39
N PRO A 136 11.63 -6.67 2.49
CA PRO A 136 10.95 -5.38 2.65
C PRO A 136 9.42 -5.54 2.54
N LEU A 137 8.69 -4.85 3.42
CA LEU A 137 7.22 -4.85 3.45
C LEU A 137 6.67 -3.83 2.46
N VAL A 138 6.82 -4.13 1.18
CA VAL A 138 6.40 -3.29 0.05
C VAL A 138 5.44 -4.05 -0.86
N TYR A 139 4.55 -3.33 -1.56
CA TYR A 139 3.50 -3.92 -2.38
C TYR A 139 4.01 -4.65 -3.62
N GLU A 140 5.20 -4.30 -4.11
CA GLU A 140 5.94 -4.99 -5.18
C GLU A 140 6.22 -6.46 -4.84
N ARG A 141 6.17 -6.82 -3.55
CA ARG A 141 6.35 -8.19 -3.04
C ARG A 141 5.06 -8.85 -2.57
N ALA A 142 3.91 -8.22 -2.77
CA ALA A 142 2.59 -8.77 -2.51
C ALA A 142 1.91 -9.19 -3.82
N PHE A 143 0.85 -10.00 -3.74
CA PHE A 143 0.07 -10.40 -4.91
C PHE A 143 -0.42 -9.17 -5.67
N GLY A 144 -0.24 -9.15 -6.99
CA GLY A 144 -0.67 -8.06 -7.84
C GLY A 144 0.11 -7.99 -9.15
N GLY A 145 -0.01 -6.85 -9.82
CA GLY A 145 0.67 -6.58 -11.08
C GLY A 145 -0.29 -6.30 -12.24
N VAL A 146 0.31 -6.02 -13.39
CA VAL A 146 -0.37 -5.83 -14.67
C VAL A 146 0.14 -6.87 -15.65
N ASP A 147 -0.77 -7.43 -16.46
CA ASP A 147 -0.42 -8.32 -17.56
C ASP A 147 -0.87 -7.71 -18.88
N THR A 148 0.12 -7.19 -19.60
CA THR A 148 -0.02 -6.58 -20.94
C THR A 148 0.56 -7.47 -22.05
N SER A 149 0.76 -8.77 -21.76
CA SER A 149 1.45 -9.70 -22.68
C SER A 149 0.64 -10.04 -23.94
N HIS A 150 -0.69 -9.85 -23.89
CA HIS A 150 -1.56 -10.11 -25.03
C HIS A 150 -1.44 -8.99 -26.10
N GLU A 151 -1.40 -9.36 -27.39
CA GLU A 151 -1.27 -8.39 -28.50
C GLU A 151 -2.44 -7.38 -28.59
N ASP A 152 -3.67 -7.85 -28.39
CA ASP A 152 -4.87 -7.01 -28.25
C ASP A 152 -4.92 -6.32 -26.87
N GLU A 153 -4.70 -5.00 -26.84
CA GLU A 153 -4.73 -4.14 -25.63
C GLU A 153 -6.04 -4.25 -24.84
N LYS A 154 -7.16 -4.57 -25.49
CA LYS A 154 -8.45 -4.76 -24.80
C LYS A 154 -8.47 -5.99 -23.88
N ARG A 155 -7.43 -6.82 -23.95
CA ARG A 155 -7.24 -8.01 -23.11
C ARG A 155 -6.13 -7.83 -22.09
N HIS A 156 -5.56 -6.63 -21.98
CA HIS A 156 -4.68 -6.29 -20.86
C HIS A 156 -5.53 -6.26 -19.60
N GLU A 157 -5.02 -6.89 -18.54
CA GLU A 157 -5.70 -6.93 -17.25
C GLU A 157 -4.72 -6.46 -16.17
N ALA A 158 -5.26 -5.90 -15.09
CA ALA A 158 -4.49 -5.49 -13.93
C ALA A 158 -5.17 -5.98 -12.65
N GLU A 159 -4.36 -6.32 -11.65
CA GLU A 159 -4.86 -6.42 -10.28
C GLU A 159 -5.02 -5.00 -9.72
N VAL A 160 -6.19 -4.40 -9.90
CA VAL A 160 -6.44 -2.99 -9.55
C VAL A 160 -6.28 -2.68 -8.06
N ARG A 161 -6.28 -3.70 -7.18
CA ARG A 161 -5.99 -3.57 -5.74
C ARG A 161 -4.49 -3.39 -5.44
N ASN A 162 -3.63 -3.85 -6.35
CA ASN A 162 -2.17 -3.73 -6.26
C ASN A 162 -1.53 -3.84 -7.66
N PRO A 163 -1.61 -2.81 -8.51
CA PRO A 163 -1.12 -2.87 -9.89
C PRO A 163 0.41 -2.94 -10.00
N ILE A 164 1.15 -2.62 -8.93
CA ILE A 164 2.61 -2.70 -8.90
C ILE A 164 3.14 -4.00 -8.27
N GLY A 165 2.24 -4.91 -7.89
CA GLY A 165 2.59 -6.17 -7.25
C GLY A 165 3.19 -7.21 -8.20
N VAL A 166 3.29 -8.43 -7.70
CA VAL A 166 3.87 -9.57 -8.43
C VAL A 166 2.92 -10.77 -8.43
N GLY A 167 3.04 -11.63 -9.44
CA GLY A 167 2.32 -12.90 -9.53
C GLY A 167 0.94 -12.84 -10.20
N PHE A 168 0.42 -11.65 -10.56
CA PHE A 168 -0.79 -11.54 -11.37
C PHE A 168 -0.56 -12.01 -12.81
N ARG A 169 -1.52 -12.74 -13.35
CA ARG A 169 -1.59 -13.11 -14.78
C ARG A 169 -3.00 -12.90 -15.31
N ALA A 170 -3.15 -12.34 -16.49
CA ALA A 170 -4.45 -12.19 -17.16
C ALA A 170 -5.05 -13.55 -17.54
N LYS A 171 -6.36 -13.62 -17.80
CA LYS A 171 -7.02 -14.86 -18.23
C LYS A 171 -6.46 -15.38 -19.57
N LYS A 172 -6.03 -14.46 -20.43
CA LYS A 172 -5.42 -14.75 -21.74
C LYS A 172 -3.95 -14.32 -21.79
N SER A 173 -3.23 -14.52 -20.69
CA SER A 173 -1.80 -14.25 -20.59
C SER A 173 -0.99 -15.08 -21.59
N SER A 174 -0.05 -14.45 -22.28
CA SER A 174 0.98 -15.10 -23.10
C SER A 174 2.33 -15.16 -22.38
N MET A 175 2.42 -14.69 -21.12
CA MET A 175 3.65 -14.76 -20.33
C MET A 175 4.09 -16.22 -20.12
N GLU A 176 5.39 -16.48 -20.08
CA GLU A 176 5.87 -17.76 -19.56
C GLU A 176 5.49 -17.89 -18.08
N LEU A 177 5.06 -19.09 -17.66
CA LEU A 177 4.70 -19.33 -16.25
C LEU A 177 5.91 -19.72 -15.42
N PHE A 178 6.72 -20.65 -15.94
CA PHE A 178 7.82 -21.21 -15.18
C PHE A 178 8.91 -20.16 -14.97
N ASP A 179 9.59 -20.27 -13.83
CA ASP A 179 10.63 -19.33 -13.38
C ASP A 179 10.13 -17.90 -13.12
N THR A 180 8.81 -17.67 -13.14
CA THR A 180 8.22 -16.41 -12.67
C THR A 180 8.06 -16.40 -11.15
N MET A 181 8.31 -15.23 -10.56
CA MET A 181 8.31 -15.02 -9.12
C MET A 181 6.90 -15.10 -8.53
N LEU A 182 6.80 -15.68 -7.33
CA LEU A 182 5.62 -15.55 -6.48
C LEU A 182 5.78 -14.37 -5.50
N PRO A 183 4.67 -13.81 -5.00
CA PRO A 183 4.69 -12.89 -3.87
C PRO A 183 5.47 -13.44 -2.68
N ASN A 184 6.16 -12.57 -1.96
CA ASN A 184 6.73 -12.92 -0.66
C ASN A 184 5.69 -12.76 0.45
N ILE A 185 4.76 -11.80 0.32
CA ILE A 185 3.80 -11.44 1.36
C ILE A 185 2.42 -12.01 1.00
N GLU A 186 1.91 -12.92 1.82
CA GLU A 186 0.63 -13.58 1.63
C GLU A 186 -0.25 -13.54 2.89
N ASP A 187 -1.56 -13.67 2.72
CA ASP A 187 -2.48 -13.94 3.84
C ASP A 187 -2.29 -15.42 4.25
N PRO A 188 -1.96 -15.72 5.53
CA PRO A 188 -1.86 -17.10 6.00
C PRO A 188 -3.14 -17.94 5.81
N LYS A 189 -4.29 -17.30 5.57
CA LYS A 189 -5.58 -17.95 5.28
C LYS A 189 -5.85 -18.17 3.79
N GLN A 190 -5.08 -17.54 2.90
CA GLN A 190 -5.26 -17.59 1.44
C GLN A 190 -3.91 -17.74 0.72
N LEU A 191 -3.14 -18.76 1.12
CA LEU A 191 -1.84 -19.03 0.51
C LEU A 191 -1.98 -19.43 -0.96
N ILE A 192 -1.06 -18.98 -1.80
CA ILE A 192 -1.02 -19.33 -3.21
C ILE A 192 -0.55 -20.77 -3.36
N SER A 193 -1.35 -21.57 -4.06
CA SER A 193 -1.11 -22.99 -4.33
C SER A 193 -1.13 -23.30 -5.83
N GLY A 194 -1.83 -22.49 -6.62
CA GLY A 194 -2.00 -22.66 -8.06
C GLY A 194 -1.82 -21.38 -8.87
N PRO A 195 -1.42 -21.48 -10.16
CA PRO A 195 -1.25 -20.32 -11.06
C PRO A 195 -2.52 -19.50 -11.33
N SER A 196 -3.70 -20.07 -11.05
CA SER A 196 -4.99 -19.42 -11.22
C SER A 196 -5.49 -18.71 -9.96
N ASP A 197 -4.79 -18.85 -8.83
CA ASP A 197 -5.19 -18.25 -7.56
C ASP A 197 -5.11 -16.71 -7.67
N ARG A 198 -6.12 -16.04 -7.10
CA ARG A 198 -6.22 -14.57 -7.06
C ARG A 198 -6.53 -14.09 -5.65
N PRO A 199 -5.62 -14.30 -4.69
CA PRO A 199 -5.85 -13.88 -3.31
C PRO A 199 -5.97 -12.36 -3.20
N GLN A 200 -6.42 -11.89 -2.05
CA GLN A 200 -6.32 -10.46 -1.73
C GLN A 200 -4.84 -10.08 -1.58
N PRO A 201 -4.38 -8.96 -2.19
CA PRO A 201 -3.07 -8.41 -1.88
C PRO A 201 -2.95 -8.06 -0.40
N VAL A 202 -1.87 -8.53 0.25
CA VAL A 202 -1.60 -8.19 1.65
C VAL A 202 -0.44 -7.19 1.71
N GLY A 203 -0.72 -6.01 2.26
CA GLY A 203 0.27 -4.99 2.53
C GLY A 203 0.07 -4.40 3.92
N PHE A 204 1.10 -3.70 4.41
CA PHE A 204 1.03 -2.87 5.62
C PHE A 204 1.33 -1.39 5.33
N GLY A 205 1.61 -1.07 4.06
CA GLY A 205 2.02 0.26 3.59
C GLY A 205 0.82 1.13 3.17
N PHE A 206 1.13 2.25 2.54
CA PHE A 206 0.13 3.14 1.98
C PHE A 206 -0.38 2.65 0.61
N VAL A 207 -1.69 2.55 0.42
CA VAL A 207 -2.35 2.23 -0.84
C VAL A 207 -2.32 3.43 -1.77
N GLY A 208 -1.95 3.24 -3.04
CA GLY A 208 -1.93 4.31 -4.04
C GLY A 208 -3.32 4.92 -4.30
N PRO A 209 -3.42 6.24 -4.60
CA PRO A 209 -4.71 6.89 -4.84
C PRO A 209 -5.44 6.36 -6.08
N ASN A 210 -4.70 5.76 -7.02
CA ASN A 210 -5.22 5.15 -8.25
C ASN A 210 -5.50 3.65 -8.11
N TRP A 211 -5.46 3.09 -6.89
CA TRP A 211 -5.70 1.66 -6.63
C TRP A 211 -7.02 1.49 -5.91
N GLU A 212 -7.65 0.33 -6.06
CA GLU A 212 -8.76 -0.06 -5.18
C GLU A 212 -8.23 -0.27 -3.73
N PRO A 213 -8.99 0.12 -2.69
CA PRO A 213 -10.35 0.69 -2.77
C PRO A 213 -10.40 2.21 -2.97
N ARG A 214 -9.26 2.91 -2.92
CA ARG A 214 -9.20 4.38 -2.96
C ARG A 214 -9.79 4.93 -4.25
N LEU A 215 -9.47 4.33 -5.39
CA LEU A 215 -9.98 4.72 -6.70
C LEU A 215 -11.52 4.75 -6.73
N GLY A 216 -12.18 3.77 -6.10
CA GLY A 216 -13.64 3.71 -5.99
C GLY A 216 -14.28 4.86 -5.19
N PHE A 217 -13.49 5.63 -4.43
CA PHE A 217 -13.93 6.80 -3.65
C PHE A 217 -13.61 8.14 -4.31
N ALA A 218 -12.92 8.15 -5.45
CA ALA A 218 -12.51 9.37 -6.13
C ALA A 218 -13.68 10.17 -6.73
N GLY A 219 -14.86 9.54 -6.88
CA GLY A 219 -16.03 10.12 -7.54
C GLY A 219 -15.94 10.07 -9.07
N THR A 220 -16.97 10.59 -9.74
CA THR A 220 -17.14 10.51 -11.19
C THR A 220 -16.67 11.78 -11.90
N TYR A 221 -15.66 11.65 -12.76
CA TYR A 221 -15.10 12.74 -13.57
C TYR A 221 -15.57 12.63 -15.04
N ASP A 222 -16.84 12.97 -15.30
CA ASP A 222 -17.46 12.92 -16.62
C ASP A 222 -17.64 14.30 -17.28
N ASP A 223 -18.30 14.34 -18.44
CA ASP A 223 -18.67 15.57 -19.16
C ASP A 223 -19.46 16.56 -18.30
N ALA A 224 -20.30 16.08 -17.38
CA ALA A 224 -21.11 16.93 -16.53
C ALA A 224 -20.22 17.59 -15.46
N TRP A 225 -19.26 16.85 -14.90
CA TRP A 225 -18.23 17.39 -14.02
C TRP A 225 -17.38 18.45 -14.74
N ASP A 226 -16.86 18.15 -15.93
CA ASP A 226 -15.97 19.07 -16.65
C ASP A 226 -16.68 20.39 -17.04
N LYS A 227 -17.96 20.31 -17.45
CA LYS A 227 -18.74 21.49 -17.85
C LYS A 227 -19.27 22.33 -16.69
N ASN A 228 -19.65 21.71 -15.57
CA ASN A 228 -20.45 22.38 -14.53
C ASN A 228 -19.87 22.35 -13.11
N ARG A 229 -18.86 21.52 -12.82
CA ARG A 229 -18.34 21.31 -11.45
C ARG A 229 -16.87 21.70 -11.31
N LYS A 230 -16.06 21.46 -12.34
CA LYS A 230 -14.65 21.82 -12.38
C LYS A 230 -14.44 23.29 -11.97
N PRO A 231 -13.48 23.61 -11.09
CA PRO A 231 -12.40 22.76 -10.59
C PRO A 231 -12.71 21.99 -9.29
N LEU A 232 -13.94 22.00 -8.78
CA LEU A 232 -14.30 21.33 -7.53
C LEU A 232 -14.31 19.80 -7.67
N LEU A 233 -14.14 19.09 -6.56
CA LEU A 233 -14.28 17.63 -6.50
C LEU A 233 -15.67 17.18 -6.98
N PRO A 234 -15.81 15.98 -7.57
CA PRO A 234 -17.10 15.40 -7.92
C PRO A 234 -18.08 15.41 -6.75
N VAL A 235 -19.37 15.50 -7.05
CA VAL A 235 -20.42 15.53 -6.02
C VAL A 235 -20.49 14.21 -5.25
N ASP A 236 -20.14 13.11 -5.90
CA ASP A 236 -20.05 11.76 -5.37
C ASP A 236 -18.66 11.39 -4.83
N PHE A 237 -17.75 12.37 -4.68
CA PHE A 237 -16.48 12.15 -3.98
C PHE A 237 -16.73 11.71 -2.54
N ASP A 238 -16.02 10.67 -2.11
CA ASP A 238 -16.13 10.11 -0.77
C ASP A 238 -14.82 10.30 0.00
N SER A 239 -14.88 10.86 1.20
CA SER A 239 -13.71 11.22 1.99
C SER A 239 -12.87 10.01 2.46
N ARG A 240 -13.41 8.79 2.36
CA ARG A 240 -12.62 7.55 2.47
C ARG A 240 -11.48 7.46 1.45
N PHE A 241 -11.52 8.22 0.36
CA PHE A 241 -10.40 8.39 -0.58
C PHE A 241 -9.10 8.81 0.12
N PHE A 242 -9.20 9.56 1.22
CA PHE A 242 -8.04 10.03 1.98
C PHE A 242 -7.46 8.99 2.93
N CYS A 243 -8.22 7.95 3.30
CA CYS A 243 -7.68 6.81 4.05
C CYS A 243 -6.72 6.04 3.15
N SER A 244 -5.46 5.98 3.57
CA SER A 244 -4.38 5.44 2.75
C SER A 244 -3.76 4.18 3.34
N SER A 245 -4.11 3.73 4.55
CA SER A 245 -3.64 2.42 5.03
C SER A 245 -4.24 1.26 4.24
N SER A 246 -3.50 0.16 4.12
CA SER A 246 -4.04 -1.08 3.58
C SER A 246 -5.34 -1.51 4.28
N PRO A 247 -6.38 -1.97 3.56
CA PRO A 247 -7.60 -2.50 4.17
C PRO A 247 -7.32 -3.75 5.03
N ASP A 248 -8.17 -4.01 6.02
CA ASP A 248 -8.20 -5.23 6.84
C ASP A 248 -8.97 -6.38 6.18
#